data_AF-A0A2G9N5Q8-F1
#
_entry.id   AF-A0A2G9N5Q8-F1
#
_cell.length_a   1.000
_cell.length_b   1.000
_cell.length_c   1.000
_cell.angle_alpha   90.00
_cell.angle_beta   90.00
_cell.angle_gamma   90.00
#
_symmetry.space_group_name_H-M   'P 1'
#
loop_
_entity.id
_entity.type
_entity.pdbx_description
1 polymer ?
#
loop_
_entity_poly.entity_id
_entity_poly.type
_entity_poly.pdbx_seq_one_letter_code
_entity_poly.pdbx_strand_id
1 'polypeptide(L)'
;MFRFVWDKFKKTTMFEKMLLVVGLAISVLGFYWINNMYMREPKVTWPLLQAAFSYLLLIFMVILTDSNESIKEELKIVIKEQAQEIRYLRNIANEQLDEIRLLRRDLTMKKR
;
A
#
# COMPACT_ATOMS: atom_id res chain seq x y z
N MET A 1 21.75 -5.41 -9.83
CA MET A 1 20.74 -4.34 -10.00
C MET A 1 19.51 -4.83 -10.76
N PHE A 2 19.64 -5.42 -11.96
CA PHE A 2 18.50 -5.95 -12.76
C PHE A 2 17.68 -7.08 -12.09
N ARG A 3 18.30 -7.96 -11.31
CA ARG A 3 17.56 -9.03 -10.59
C ARG A 3 16.61 -8.51 -9.52
N PHE A 4 16.98 -7.42 -8.83
CA PHE A 4 16.15 -6.83 -7.78
C PHE A 4 14.88 -6.21 -8.35
N VAL A 5 14.98 -5.59 -9.53
CA VAL A 5 13.84 -5.07 -10.29
C VAL A 5 12.92 -6.22 -10.70
N TRP A 6 13.49 -7.33 -11.19
CA TRP A 6 12.72 -8.49 -11.67
C TRP A 6 11.92 -9.23 -10.59
N ASP A 7 12.48 -9.38 -9.38
CA ASP A 7 11.76 -10.01 -8.25
C ASP A 7 10.62 -9.12 -7.73
N LYS A 8 10.79 -7.79 -7.77
CA LYS A 8 9.69 -6.84 -7.50
C LYS A 8 8.57 -7.00 -8.54
N PHE A 9 8.93 -7.13 -9.82
CA PHE A 9 7.96 -7.33 -10.91
C PHE A 9 7.10 -8.59 -10.74
N LYS A 10 7.62 -9.67 -10.14
CA LYS A 10 6.86 -10.91 -9.95
C LYS A 10 5.79 -10.81 -8.85
N LYS A 11 5.94 -9.87 -7.91
CA LYS A 11 4.97 -9.52 -6.87
C LYS A 11 4.11 -8.30 -7.21
N THR A 12 4.21 -7.75 -8.43
CA THR A 12 3.46 -6.55 -8.79
C THR A 12 1.95 -6.79 -8.75
N THR A 13 1.27 -5.95 -7.98
CA THR A 13 -0.19 -5.99 -7.90
C THR A 13 -0.82 -5.39 -9.16
N MET A 14 -2.11 -5.68 -9.41
CA MET A 14 -2.81 -5.09 -10.55
C MET A 14 -2.77 -3.55 -10.51
N PHE A 15 -2.68 -2.97 -9.31
CA PHE A 15 -2.56 -1.54 -9.11
C PHE A 15 -1.24 -0.99 -9.64
N GLU A 16 -0.10 -1.58 -9.24
CA GLU A 16 1.22 -1.15 -9.73
C GLU A 16 1.30 -1.20 -11.26
N LYS A 17 0.77 -2.25 -11.89
CA LYS A 17 0.74 -2.37 -13.36
C LYS A 17 -0.09 -1.27 -14.01
N MET A 18 -1.26 -0.97 -13.46
CA MET A 18 -2.13 0.10 -13.96
C MET A 18 -1.45 1.47 -13.78
N LEU A 19 -0.84 1.72 -12.62
CA LEU A 19 -0.16 2.96 -12.30
C LEU A 19 1.07 3.18 -13.19
N LEU A 20 1.76 2.11 -13.57
CA LEU A 20 2.87 2.15 -14.54
C LEU A 20 2.38 2.59 -15.93
N VAL A 21 1.26 2.04 -16.41
CA VAL A 21 0.64 2.45 -17.68
C VAL A 21 0.21 3.93 -17.63
N VAL A 22 -0.43 4.34 -16.54
CA VAL A 22 -0.88 5.72 -16.34
C VAL A 22 0.32 6.68 -16.25
N GLY A 23 1.37 6.33 -15.51
CA GLY A 23 2.59 7.12 -15.41
C GLY A 23 3.30 7.29 -16.75
N LEU A 24 3.31 6.26 -17.58
CA LEU A 24 3.88 6.31 -18.93
C LEU A 24 3.03 7.19 -19.85
N ALA A 25 1.70 7.06 -19.79
CA ALA A 25 0.77 7.91 -20.55
C ALA A 25 0.92 9.39 -20.16
N ILE A 26 0.98 9.70 -18.86
CA ILE A 26 1.26 11.03 -18.32
C ILE A 26 2.60 11.55 -18.86
N SER A 27 3.63 10.72 -18.88
CA SER A 27 4.97 11.14 -19.30
C SER A 27 5.00 11.57 -20.76
N VAL A 28 4.35 10.79 -21.63
CA VAL A 28 4.26 11.07 -23.07
C VAL A 28 3.37 12.30 -23.31
N LEU A 29 2.20 12.35 -22.70
CA LEU A 29 1.24 13.44 -22.91
C LEU A 29 1.74 14.77 -22.34
N GLY A 30 2.30 14.78 -21.14
CA GLY A 30 2.81 15.99 -20.52
C GLY A 30 3.98 16.58 -21.30
N PHE A 31 4.91 15.74 -21.76
CA PHE A 31 5.99 16.18 -22.65
C PHE A 31 5.43 16.73 -23.98
N TYR A 32 4.47 16.03 -24.60
CA TYR A 32 3.85 16.46 -25.85
C TYR A 32 3.18 17.85 -25.71
N TRP A 33 2.44 18.07 -24.62
CA TRP A 33 1.74 19.34 -24.38
C TRP A 33 2.71 20.49 -24.13
N ILE A 34 3.73 20.29 -23.30
CA ILE A 34 4.75 21.31 -23.02
C ILE A 34 5.52 21.65 -24.30
N ASN A 35 5.93 20.63 -25.08
CA ASN A 35 6.63 20.83 -26.33
C ASN A 35 5.76 21.56 -27.38
N ASN A 36 4.49 21.21 -27.48
CA ASN A 36 3.55 21.90 -28.39
C ASN A 36 3.33 23.37 -27.97
N MET A 37 3.28 23.69 -26.67
CA MET A 37 3.23 25.09 -26.23
C MET A 37 4.51 25.85 -26.58
N TYR A 38 5.68 25.23 -26.39
CA TYR A 38 6.97 25.84 -26.72
C TYR A 38 7.15 26.09 -28.23
N MET A 39 6.68 25.18 -29.07
CA MET A 39 6.77 25.32 -30.54
C MET A 39 5.88 26.44 -31.10
N ARG A 40 4.76 26.75 -30.44
CA ARG A 40 3.85 27.83 -30.86
C ARG A 40 4.37 29.20 -30.45
N GLU A 41 4.95 29.29 -29.28
CA GLU A 41 5.57 30.50 -28.76
C GLU A 41 6.96 30.16 -28.19
N PRO A 42 8.05 30.33 -28.96
CA PRO A 42 9.40 29.92 -28.55
C PRO A 42 9.99 30.81 -27.44
N LYS A 43 9.15 31.56 -26.72
CA LYS A 43 9.53 32.37 -25.56
C LYS A 43 9.11 31.61 -24.30
N VAL A 44 9.95 31.70 -23.26
CA VAL A 44 9.57 31.22 -21.94
C VAL A 44 8.50 32.15 -21.39
N THR A 45 7.25 31.77 -21.57
CA THR A 45 6.09 32.50 -21.04
C THR A 45 5.75 31.99 -19.64
N TRP A 46 5.12 32.84 -18.83
CA TRP A 46 4.67 32.46 -17.49
C TRP A 46 3.79 31.20 -17.47
N PRO A 47 2.85 31.02 -18.43
CA PRO A 47 2.06 29.78 -18.53
C PRO A 47 2.90 28.53 -18.79
N LEU A 48 4.00 28.63 -19.55
CA LEU A 48 4.89 27.51 -19.80
C LEU A 48 5.58 27.04 -18.51
N LEU A 49 6.04 27.99 -17.69
CA LEU A 49 6.64 27.70 -16.39
C LEU A 49 5.62 27.04 -15.45
N GLN A 50 4.40 27.58 -15.40
CA GLN A 50 3.31 26.99 -14.61
C GLN A 50 2.99 25.57 -15.08
N ALA A 51 2.87 25.34 -16.39
CA ALA A 51 2.59 24.02 -16.95
C ALA A 51 3.70 23.01 -16.61
N ALA A 52 4.97 23.41 -16.71
CA ALA A 52 6.11 22.57 -16.33
C ALA A 52 6.08 22.24 -14.82
N PHE A 53 5.76 23.21 -13.97
CA PHE A 53 5.66 22.99 -12.52
C PHE A 53 4.49 22.07 -12.15
N SER A 54 3.31 22.30 -12.75
CA SER A 54 2.14 21.42 -12.57
C SER A 54 2.42 19.99 -13.06
N TYR A 55 3.16 19.84 -14.16
CA TYR A 55 3.57 18.53 -14.66
C TYR A 55 4.51 17.81 -13.69
N LEU A 56 5.46 18.53 -13.08
CA LEU A 56 6.33 17.98 -12.05
C LEU A 56 5.53 17.53 -10.81
N LEU A 57 4.55 18.33 -10.37
CA LEU A 57 3.65 17.97 -9.29
C LEU A 57 2.81 16.73 -9.62
N LEU A 58 2.39 16.60 -10.86
CA LEU A 58 1.61 15.45 -11.31
C LEU A 58 2.43 14.15 -11.24
N ILE A 59 3.71 14.20 -11.65
CA ILE A 59 4.64 13.07 -11.48
C ILE A 59 4.82 12.74 -9.99
N PHE A 60 4.97 13.76 -9.14
CA PHE A 60 5.10 13.58 -7.70
C PHE A 60 3.87 12.91 -7.07
N MET A 61 2.67 13.31 -7.49
CA MET A 61 1.40 12.68 -7.09
C MET A 61 1.33 11.19 -7.45
N VAL A 62 1.81 10.81 -8.64
CA VAL A 62 1.86 9.41 -9.07
C VAL A 62 2.77 8.59 -8.15
N ILE A 63 3.94 9.12 -7.80
CA ILE A 63 4.89 8.45 -6.88
C ILE A 63 4.29 8.30 -5.47
N LEU A 64 3.63 9.33 -4.96
CA LEU A 64 2.95 9.27 -3.66
C LEU A 64 1.83 8.24 -3.66
N THR A 65 1.08 8.15 -4.75
CA THR A 65 -0.03 7.20 -4.90
C THR A 65 0.47 5.76 -4.86
N ASP A 66 1.56 5.46 -5.55
CA ASP A 66 2.23 4.15 -5.51
C ASP A 66 2.69 3.79 -4.08
N SER A 67 3.36 4.74 -3.43
CA SER A 67 3.86 4.56 -2.05
C SER A 67 2.72 4.29 -1.06
N ASN A 68 1.62 5.01 -1.17
CA ASN A 68 0.46 4.86 -0.29
C ASN A 68 -0.23 3.50 -0.46
N GLU A 69 -0.35 2.98 -1.69
CA GLU A 69 -0.95 1.67 -1.89
C GLU A 69 -0.07 0.56 -1.30
N SER A 70 1.25 0.64 -1.47
CA SER A 70 2.19 -0.31 -0.85
C SER A 70 2.04 -0.33 0.67
N ILE A 71 1.98 0.84 1.32
CA ILE A 71 1.79 0.95 2.78
C ILE A 71 0.47 0.32 3.21
N LYS A 72 -0.59 0.52 2.43
CA LYS A 72 -1.92 -0.02 2.73
C LYS A 72 -1.96 -1.55 2.63
N GLU A 73 -1.27 -2.13 1.65
CA GLU A 73 -1.14 -3.59 1.53
C GLU A 73 -0.37 -4.19 2.71
N GLU A 74 0.76 -3.59 3.10
CA GLU A 74 1.52 -3.99 4.27
C GLU A 74 0.68 -3.91 5.55
N LEU A 75 -0.03 -2.80 5.75
CA LEU A 75 -0.89 -2.60 6.90
C LEU A 75 -2.01 -3.65 6.97
N LYS A 76 -2.58 -4.03 5.83
CA LYS A 76 -3.60 -5.08 5.75
C LYS A 76 -3.06 -6.45 6.19
N ILE A 77 -1.81 -6.76 5.87
CA ILE A 77 -1.15 -8.00 6.32
C ILE A 77 -0.98 -7.97 7.83
N VAL A 78 -0.44 -6.88 8.38
CA VAL A 78 -0.24 -6.71 9.82
C VAL A 78 -1.55 -6.85 10.59
N ILE A 79 -2.63 -6.20 10.15
CA ILE A 79 -3.95 -6.30 10.77
C ILE A 79 -4.47 -7.75 10.76
N LYS A 80 -4.25 -8.48 9.65
CA LYS A 80 -4.68 -9.88 9.53
C LYS A 80 -3.93 -10.78 10.51
N GLU A 81 -2.63 -10.59 10.65
CA GLU A 81 -1.79 -11.34 11.60
C GLU A 81 -2.22 -11.05 13.04
N GLN A 82 -2.39 -9.76 13.40
CA GLN A 82 -2.88 -9.37 14.73
C GLN A 82 -4.27 -9.95 15.02
N ALA A 83 -5.18 -9.96 14.05
CA ALA A 83 -6.51 -10.54 14.23
C ALA A 83 -6.44 -12.07 14.47
N GLN A 84 -5.51 -12.76 13.82
CA GLN A 84 -5.29 -14.19 14.03
C GLN A 84 -4.68 -14.47 15.41
N GLU A 85 -3.71 -13.67 15.83
CA GLU A 85 -3.09 -13.76 17.16
C GLU A 85 -4.12 -13.53 18.27
N ILE A 86 -4.97 -12.51 18.14
CA ILE A 86 -6.05 -12.24 19.11
C ILE A 86 -7.03 -13.42 19.19
N ARG A 87 -7.38 -14.05 18.06
CA ARG A 87 -8.24 -15.24 18.05
C ARG A 87 -7.58 -16.41 18.77
N TYR A 88 -6.30 -16.62 18.53
CA TYR A 88 -5.53 -17.69 19.18
C TYR A 88 -5.45 -17.48 20.69
N LEU A 89 -5.09 -16.28 21.14
CA LEU A 89 -5.06 -15.92 22.56
C LEU A 89 -6.42 -16.09 23.23
N ARG A 90 -7.51 -15.73 22.54
CA ARG A 90 -8.87 -15.94 23.05
C ARG A 90 -9.21 -17.41 23.23
N ASN A 91 -8.77 -18.28 22.33
CA ASN A 91 -9.00 -19.72 22.45
C ASN A 91 -8.26 -20.31 23.66
N ILE A 92 -6.98 -19.97 23.83
CA ILE A 92 -6.18 -20.38 25.01
C ILE A 92 -6.85 -19.90 26.29
N ALA A 93 -7.28 -18.63 26.35
CA ALA A 93 -7.94 -18.09 27.54
C ALA A 93 -9.22 -18.84 27.89
N ASN A 94 -10.01 -19.24 26.88
CA ASN A 94 -11.22 -20.05 27.10
C ASN A 94 -10.88 -21.46 27.62
N GLU A 95 -9.89 -22.12 27.02
CA GLU A 95 -9.43 -23.46 27.44
C GLU A 95 -8.94 -23.44 28.89
N GLN A 96 -8.15 -22.44 29.27
CA GLN A 96 -7.68 -22.26 30.65
C GLN A 96 -8.84 -22.00 31.63
N LEU A 97 -9.83 -21.20 31.24
CA LEU A 97 -11.01 -20.96 32.07
C LEU A 97 -11.82 -22.24 32.30
N ASP A 98 -11.94 -23.09 31.29
CA ASP A 98 -12.65 -24.36 31.40
C ASP A 98 -11.87 -25.36 32.26
N GLU A 99 -10.54 -25.42 32.14
CA GLU A 99 -9.69 -26.23 33.03
C GLU A 99 -9.83 -25.79 34.50
N ILE A 100 -9.76 -24.49 34.78
CA ILE A 100 -9.96 -23.94 36.13
C ILE A 100 -11.36 -24.29 36.67
N ARG A 101 -12.39 -24.25 35.83
CA ARG A 101 -13.75 -24.63 36.23
C ARG A 101 -13.86 -26.12 36.59
N LEU A 102 -13.21 -26.99 35.83
CA LEU A 102 -13.16 -28.42 36.10
C LEU A 102 -12.44 -28.70 37.42
N LEU A 103 -11.25 -28.13 37.61
CA LEU A 103 -10.47 -28.26 38.85
C LEU A 103 -11.28 -27.77 40.08
N ARG A 104 -12.04 -26.68 39.94
CA ARG A 104 -12.89 -26.18 41.02
C ARG A 104 -14.05 -27.13 41.37
N ARG A 105 -14.63 -27.79 40.36
CA ARG A 105 -15.66 -28.82 40.58
C ARG A 105 -15.09 -30.05 41.29
N ASP A 106 -13.92 -30.51 40.88
CA ASP A 106 -13.28 -31.68 41.50
C ASP A 106 -12.91 -31.42 42.97
N LEU A 107 -12.37 -30.23 43.27
CA LEU A 107 -12.06 -29.82 44.65
C LEU A 107 -13.31 -29.70 45.54
N THR A 108 -14.46 -29.29 44.98
CA THR A 108 -15.71 -29.20 45.73
C THR A 108 -16.35 -30.58 45.95
N MET A 109 -16.24 -31.49 44.98
CA MET A 109 -16.69 -32.88 45.11
C MET A 109 -15.86 -33.67 46.11
N LYS A 110 -14.53 -33.49 46.14
CA LYS A 110 -13.60 -34.19 47.05
C LYS A 110 -13.71 -33.74 48.51
N LYS A 111 -14.37 -32.60 48.78
CA LYS A 111 -14.57 -32.04 50.13
C LYS A 111 -15.86 -32.55 50.80
N ARG A 112 -16.73 -33.25 50.06
CA ARG A 112 -17.88 -34.00 50.59
C ARG A 112 -17.49 -35.45 50.83
#